data_AF-A0AAC8VUC7-F1
#
_entry.id   AF-A0AAC8VUC7-F1
#
_cell.length_a   1.000
_cell.length_b   1.000
_cell.length_c   1.000
_cell.angle_alpha   90.00
_cell.angle_beta   90.00
_cell.angle_gamma   90.00
#
_symmetry.space_group_name_H-M   'P 1'
#
loop_
_entity.id
_entity.type
_entity.pdbx_description
1 polymer ?
#
loop_
_entity_poly.entity_id
_entity_poly.type
_entity_poly.pdbx_seq_one_letter_code
_entity_poly.pdbx_strand_id
1 'polypeptide(L)'
;MDSRIGYDTDFLAWTEQQGRLLREAARERINTPIDWENLAEEIEGMGRSELRAVESALVRVIEHLLKLEFSPAAGPRNGWKATVTEHRGRLRRDLKSSPSLRGRIDLPEIFETAQPMALYGLAQDGDAVGPLPVSCPYPLERLLDPGWWPVNRHGLEG
;
A
#
# COMPACT_ATOMS: atom_id res chain seq x y z
N MET A 1 17.00 -22.46 -19.36
CA MET A 1 16.01 -22.45 -18.28
C MET A 1 15.10 -21.27 -18.54
N ASP A 2 13.82 -21.51 -18.79
CA ASP A 2 12.86 -20.44 -19.08
C ASP A 2 12.60 -19.67 -17.78
N SER A 3 13.34 -18.59 -17.56
CA SER A 3 13.23 -17.70 -16.39
C SER A 3 12.00 -16.79 -16.55
N ARG A 4 10.84 -17.37 -16.85
CA ARG A 4 9.58 -16.65 -16.92
C ARG A 4 9.03 -16.50 -15.51
N ILE A 5 8.89 -15.25 -15.08
CA ILE A 5 8.10 -14.92 -13.91
C ILE A 5 6.67 -15.37 -14.22
N GLY A 6 6.04 -16.10 -13.31
CA GLY A 6 4.68 -16.58 -13.51
C GLY A 6 3.66 -15.49 -13.19
N TYR A 7 2.65 -15.35 -14.04
CA TYR A 7 1.50 -14.45 -13.81
C TYR A 7 0.90 -14.63 -12.41
N ASP A 8 0.73 -15.88 -11.97
CA ASP A 8 0.14 -16.23 -10.66
C ASP A 8 1.13 -16.14 -9.48
N THR A 9 2.42 -15.92 -9.75
CA THR A 9 3.48 -15.98 -8.73
C THR A 9 4.02 -14.62 -8.33
N ASP A 10 4.08 -13.70 -9.29
CA ASP A 10 4.48 -12.32 -9.05
C ASP A 10 3.93 -11.44 -10.17
N PHE A 11 2.69 -10.97 -10.01
CA PHE A 11 1.98 -10.28 -11.09
C PHE A 11 2.66 -8.96 -11.46
N LEU A 12 3.13 -8.17 -10.48
CA LEU A 12 3.90 -6.95 -10.77
C LEU A 12 5.12 -7.27 -11.64
N ALA A 13 6.00 -8.18 -11.21
CA ALA A 13 7.21 -8.45 -11.97
C ALA A 13 6.91 -9.12 -13.32
N TRP A 14 5.81 -9.88 -13.42
CA TRP A 14 5.30 -10.40 -14.68
C TRP A 14 4.89 -9.28 -15.63
N THR A 15 4.13 -8.27 -15.18
CA THR A 15 3.71 -7.15 -16.05
C THR A 15 4.91 -6.38 -16.62
N GLU A 16 5.92 -6.11 -15.79
CA GLU A 16 7.17 -5.47 -16.22
C GLU A 16 7.93 -6.33 -17.25
N GLN A 17 7.99 -7.64 -17.02
CA GLN A 17 8.60 -8.56 -17.97
C GLN A 17 7.84 -8.57 -19.32
N GLN A 18 6.51 -8.62 -19.29
CA GLN A 18 5.70 -8.67 -20.51
C GLN A 18 5.77 -7.37 -21.31
N GLY A 19 5.69 -6.21 -20.65
CA GLY A 19 5.85 -4.92 -21.34
C GLY A 19 7.19 -4.81 -22.06
N ARG A 20 8.28 -5.24 -21.42
CA ARG A 20 9.60 -5.33 -22.06
C ARG A 20 9.59 -6.29 -23.27
N LEU A 21 9.04 -7.49 -23.12
CA LEU A 21 9.00 -8.49 -24.20
C LEU A 21 8.16 -8.03 -25.40
N LEU A 22 7.07 -7.31 -25.17
CA LEU A 22 6.24 -6.72 -26.22
C LEU A 22 7.02 -5.68 -27.03
N ARG A 23 7.76 -4.80 -26.35
CA ARG A 23 8.64 -3.81 -27.03
C ARG A 23 9.80 -4.47 -27.78
N GLU A 24 10.35 -5.57 -27.26
CA GLU A 24 11.36 -6.36 -27.97
C GLU A 24 10.76 -7.00 -29.24
N ALA A 25 9.58 -7.62 -29.15
CA ALA A 25 8.88 -8.23 -30.28
C ALA A 25 8.47 -7.21 -31.37
N ALA A 26 8.14 -5.98 -30.98
CA ALA A 26 7.83 -4.89 -31.91
C ALA A 26 8.98 -4.62 -32.91
N ARG A 27 10.23 -4.80 -32.47
CA ARG A 27 11.44 -4.62 -33.31
C ARG A 27 11.61 -5.73 -34.34
N GLU A 28 11.10 -6.93 -34.04
CA GLU A 28 11.19 -8.09 -34.93
C GLU A 28 10.00 -8.18 -35.90
N ARG A 29 8.84 -7.61 -35.54
CA ARG A 29 7.56 -7.75 -36.28
C ARG A 29 7.00 -6.41 -36.78
N ILE A 30 7.86 -5.63 -37.43
CA ILE A 30 7.61 -4.26 -37.91
C ILE A 30 6.41 -4.15 -38.88
N ASN A 31 6.03 -5.23 -39.58
CA ASN A 31 4.93 -5.22 -40.57
C ASN A 31 3.59 -5.76 -40.04
N THR A 32 3.38 -5.76 -38.73
CA THR A 32 2.09 -6.15 -38.13
C THR A 32 1.28 -4.91 -37.73
N PRO A 33 -0.06 -4.90 -37.88
CA PRO A 33 -0.89 -3.76 -37.49
C PRO A 33 -1.11 -3.66 -35.98
N ILE A 34 -0.28 -4.32 -35.16
CA ILE A 34 -0.42 -4.37 -33.71
C ILE A 34 0.25 -3.14 -33.10
N ASP A 35 -0.47 -2.44 -32.24
CA ASP A 35 0.06 -1.31 -31.46
C ASP A 35 0.83 -1.81 -30.23
N TRP A 36 2.03 -2.33 -30.47
CA TRP A 36 2.85 -2.98 -29.47
C TRP A 36 3.23 -2.07 -28.29
N GLU A 37 3.43 -0.78 -28.56
CA GLU A 37 3.88 0.17 -27.52
C GLU A 37 2.76 0.45 -26.53
N ASN A 38 1.55 0.75 -27.01
CA ASN A 38 0.42 0.98 -26.13
C ASN A 38 0.01 -0.30 -25.38
N LEU A 39 0.09 -1.48 -26.03
CA LEU A 39 -0.15 -2.75 -25.34
C LEU A 39 0.89 -3.00 -24.23
N ALA A 40 2.16 -2.72 -24.47
CA ALA A 40 3.20 -2.83 -23.43
C ALA A 40 2.91 -1.89 -22.25
N GLU A 41 2.54 -0.65 -22.54
CA GLU A 41 2.23 0.36 -21.53
C GLU A 41 1.01 0.00 -20.67
N GLU A 42 -0.05 -0.52 -21.27
CA GLU A 42 -1.24 -1.00 -20.57
C GLU A 42 -0.93 -2.20 -19.67
N ILE A 43 -0.12 -3.15 -20.14
CA ILE A 43 0.31 -4.29 -19.33
C ILE A 43 1.10 -3.82 -18.10
N GLU A 44 2.10 -2.95 -18.28
CA GLU A 44 2.86 -2.37 -17.16
C GLU A 44 1.98 -1.48 -16.26
N GLY A 45 0.97 -0.85 -16.84
CA GLY A 45 -0.04 -0.04 -16.14
C GLY A 45 -0.85 -0.84 -15.13
N MET A 46 -1.13 -2.11 -15.41
CA MET A 46 -1.76 -3.01 -14.44
C MET A 46 -0.88 -3.24 -13.21
N GLY A 47 0.43 -3.45 -13.39
CA GLY A 47 1.37 -3.60 -12.28
C GLY A 47 1.49 -2.33 -11.44
N ARG A 48 1.59 -1.16 -12.09
CA ARG A 48 1.57 0.14 -11.40
C ARG A 48 0.28 0.36 -10.60
N SER A 49 -0.85 -0.17 -11.08
CA SER A 49 -2.13 -0.07 -10.38
C SER A 49 -2.18 -0.96 -9.12
N GLU A 50 -1.57 -2.15 -9.14
CA GLU A 50 -1.42 -2.96 -7.91
C GLU A 50 -0.54 -2.25 -6.86
N LEU A 51 0.54 -1.59 -7.29
CA LEU A 51 1.39 -0.82 -6.39
C LEU A 51 0.62 0.32 -5.72
N ARG A 52 -0.10 1.12 -6.50
CA ARG A 52 -0.96 2.20 -5.97
C ARG A 52 -2.04 1.68 -5.02
N ALA A 53 -2.57 0.49 -5.27
CA ALA A 53 -3.54 -0.16 -4.38
C ALA A 53 -2.92 -0.54 -3.02
N VAL A 54 -1.70 -1.08 -3.01
CA VAL A 54 -0.94 -1.37 -1.79
C VAL A 54 -0.61 -0.09 -1.03
N GLU A 55 -0.11 0.94 -1.72
CA GLU A 55 0.18 2.25 -1.12
C GLU A 55 -1.07 2.85 -0.48
N SER A 56 -2.20 2.87 -1.20
CA SER A 56 -3.47 3.38 -0.69
C SER A 56 -3.95 2.61 0.56
N ALA A 57 -3.78 1.29 0.59
CA ALA A 57 -4.13 0.50 1.76
C ALA A 57 -3.19 0.78 2.96
N LEU A 58 -1.89 0.98 2.72
CA LEU A 58 -0.95 1.39 3.77
C LEU A 58 -1.25 2.79 4.31
N VAL A 59 -1.64 3.74 3.46
CA VAL A 59 -2.10 5.07 3.91
C VAL A 59 -3.22 4.92 4.93
N ARG A 60 -4.24 4.10 4.64
CA ARG A 60 -5.37 3.87 5.56
C ARG A 60 -4.96 3.20 6.85
N VAL A 61 -4.06 2.21 6.78
CA VAL A 61 -3.52 1.54 7.97
C VAL A 61 -2.79 2.56 8.85
N ILE A 62 -1.84 3.32 8.29
CA ILE A 62 -1.05 4.32 9.02
C ILE A 62 -1.96 5.39 9.63
N GLU A 63 -2.90 5.93 8.84
CA GLU A 63 -3.88 6.93 9.30
C GLU A 63 -4.56 6.45 10.59
N HIS A 64 -5.16 5.26 10.56
CA HIS A 64 -5.95 4.77 11.68
C HIS A 64 -5.09 4.28 12.86
N LEU A 65 -3.86 3.82 12.62
CA LEU A 65 -2.91 3.52 13.68
C LEU A 65 -2.47 4.79 14.42
N LEU A 66 -2.22 5.89 13.70
CA LEU A 66 -1.97 7.20 14.31
C LEU A 66 -3.17 7.64 15.15
N LYS A 67 -4.40 7.50 14.64
CA LYS A 67 -5.61 7.82 15.43
C LYS A 67 -5.69 6.97 16.70
N LEU A 68 -5.43 5.66 16.60
CA LEU A 68 -5.41 4.77 17.76
C LEU A 68 -4.31 5.13 18.77
N GLU A 69 -3.12 5.49 18.31
CA GLU A 69 -2.01 5.83 19.22
C GLU A 69 -2.22 7.18 19.91
N PHE A 70 -2.71 8.19 19.17
CA PHE A 70 -2.67 9.59 19.61
C PHE A 70 -4.02 10.16 20.05
N SER A 71 -5.16 9.57 19.68
CA SER A 71 -6.45 10.06 20.15
C SER A 71 -6.60 9.87 21.67
N PRO A 72 -6.96 10.93 22.43
CA PRO A 72 -7.33 10.82 23.85
C PRO A 72 -8.78 10.33 24.05
N ALA A 73 -9.58 10.22 23.00
CA ALA A 73 -10.97 9.78 23.10
C ALA A 73 -11.10 8.25 23.21
N ALA A 74 -12.05 7.82 24.06
CA ALA A 74 -12.39 6.41 24.25
C ALA A 74 -13.07 5.79 23.01
N GLY A 75 -13.72 6.60 22.17
CA GLY A 75 -14.30 6.22 20.90
C GLY A 75 -13.97 7.26 19.83
N PRO A 76 -14.01 6.92 18.52
CA PRO A 76 -14.54 5.69 17.90
C PRO A 76 -13.48 4.61 17.56
N ARG A 77 -12.71 4.15 18.54
CA ARG A 77 -11.56 3.22 18.39
C ARG A 77 -11.88 1.90 17.67
N ASN A 78 -13.05 1.31 17.91
CA ASN A 78 -13.46 0.04 17.27
C ASN A 78 -13.62 0.17 15.75
N GLY A 79 -14.12 1.32 15.28
CA GLY A 79 -14.22 1.60 13.84
C GLY A 79 -12.83 1.68 13.21
N TRP A 80 -11.88 2.33 13.87
CA TRP A 80 -10.51 2.43 13.37
C TRP A 80 -9.82 1.07 13.34
N LYS A 81 -10.01 0.24 14.37
CA LYS A 81 -9.51 -1.15 14.37
C LYS A 81 -10.09 -1.96 13.22
N ALA A 82 -11.39 -1.86 12.95
CA ALA A 82 -12.03 -2.55 11.84
C ALA A 82 -11.40 -2.14 10.49
N THR A 83 -11.20 -0.84 10.26
CA THR A 83 -10.53 -0.32 9.06
C THR A 83 -9.10 -0.85 8.92
N VAL A 84 -8.30 -0.83 9.99
CA VAL A 84 -6.94 -1.38 9.99
C VAL A 84 -6.95 -2.87 9.65
N THR A 85 -7.84 -3.64 10.26
CA THR A 85 -7.96 -5.09 10.00
C THR A 85 -8.33 -5.38 8.54
N GLU A 86 -9.29 -4.64 7.97
CA GLU A 86 -9.69 -4.78 6.58
C GLU A 86 -8.52 -4.51 5.62
N HIS A 87 -7.85 -3.36 5.77
CA HIS A 87 -6.76 -2.98 4.88
C HIS A 87 -5.53 -3.87 5.03
N ARG A 88 -5.20 -4.34 6.24
CA ARG A 88 -4.19 -5.40 6.43
C ARG A 88 -4.56 -6.70 5.72
N GLY A 89 -5.84 -7.08 5.76
CA GLY A 89 -6.36 -8.22 5.02
C GLY A 89 -6.16 -8.11 3.51
N ARG A 90 -6.40 -6.91 2.95
CA ARG A 90 -6.12 -6.59 1.55
C ARG A 90 -4.63 -6.65 1.24
N LEU A 91 -3.80 -5.94 2.02
CA LEU A 91 -2.34 -5.94 1.86
C LEU A 91 -1.75 -7.36 1.86
N ARG A 92 -2.22 -8.22 2.76
CA ARG A 92 -1.78 -9.62 2.82
C ARG A 92 -2.10 -10.39 1.54
N ARG A 93 -3.24 -10.10 0.90
CA ARG A 93 -3.64 -10.73 -0.37
C ARG A 93 -2.74 -10.24 -1.50
N ASP A 94 -2.62 -8.93 -1.65
CA ASP A 94 -1.91 -8.28 -2.75
C ASP A 94 -0.40 -8.59 -2.70
N LEU A 95 0.21 -8.58 -1.50
CA LEU A 95 1.61 -8.97 -1.31
C LEU A 95 1.85 -10.47 -1.48
N LYS A 96 0.81 -11.31 -1.40
CA LYS A 96 0.92 -12.74 -1.66
C LYS A 96 0.89 -13.05 -3.15
N SER A 97 0.07 -12.33 -3.94
CA SER A 97 0.03 -12.47 -5.40
C SER A 97 1.20 -11.80 -6.11
N SER A 98 1.76 -10.76 -5.49
CA SER A 98 2.87 -9.98 -6.05
C SER A 98 3.94 -9.70 -4.99
N PRO A 99 4.81 -10.68 -4.66
CA PRO A 99 5.84 -10.52 -3.63
C PRO A 99 6.81 -9.35 -3.91
N SER A 100 7.13 -9.07 -5.18
CA SER A 100 7.98 -7.94 -5.58
C SER A 100 7.44 -6.56 -5.15
N LEU A 101 6.12 -6.42 -4.93
CA LEU A 101 5.52 -5.17 -4.43
C LEU A 101 6.16 -4.74 -3.11
N ARG A 102 6.58 -5.68 -2.25
CA ARG A 102 7.19 -5.35 -0.96
C ARG A 102 8.43 -4.47 -1.12
N GLY A 103 9.23 -4.71 -2.15
CA GLY A 103 10.46 -3.94 -2.42
C GLY A 103 10.22 -2.59 -3.09
N ARG A 104 8.97 -2.30 -3.48
CA ARG A 104 8.57 -1.06 -4.16
C ARG A 104 7.84 -0.07 -3.26
N ILE A 105 7.58 -0.45 -2.01
CA ILE A 105 6.89 0.40 -1.04
C ILE A 105 7.83 1.52 -0.57
N ASP A 106 7.45 2.77 -0.85
CA ASP A 106 8.07 3.97 -0.29
C ASP A 106 7.29 4.43 0.96
N LEU A 107 7.76 4.00 2.13
CA LEU A 107 7.09 4.36 3.39
C LEU A 107 7.09 5.87 3.70
N PRO A 108 8.19 6.62 3.49
CA PRO A 108 8.17 8.07 3.57
C PRO A 108 7.05 8.72 2.73
N GLU A 109 6.95 8.40 1.45
CA GLU A 109 5.93 8.97 0.56
C GLU A 109 4.50 8.63 1.01
N ILE A 110 4.26 7.37 1.40
CA ILE A 110 2.98 6.93 1.94
C ILE A 110 2.64 7.71 3.23
N PHE A 111 3.62 7.95 4.10
CA PHE A 111 3.41 8.65 5.36
C PHE A 111 3.08 10.14 5.16
N GLU A 112 3.71 10.80 4.18
CA GLU A 112 3.38 12.18 3.82
C GLU A 112 1.91 12.35 3.44
N THR A 113 1.28 11.30 2.90
CA THR A 113 -0.16 11.28 2.63
C THR A 113 -0.98 10.92 3.88
N ALA A 114 -0.54 9.94 4.67
CA ALA A 114 -1.30 9.42 5.80
C ALA A 114 -1.37 10.37 7.01
N GLN A 115 -0.30 11.11 7.29
CA GLN A 115 -0.22 11.97 8.47
C GLN A 115 -1.24 13.15 8.43
N PRO A 116 -1.39 13.91 7.33
CA PRO A 116 -2.44 14.92 7.22
C PRO A 116 -3.85 14.36 7.34
N MET A 117 -4.08 13.14 6.83
CA MET A 117 -5.37 12.45 6.97
C MET A 117 -5.68 12.12 8.43
N ALA A 118 -4.70 11.60 9.18
CA ALA A 118 -4.85 11.33 10.59
C ALA A 118 -5.14 12.60 11.39
N LEU A 119 -4.39 13.68 11.13
CA LEU A 119 -4.62 14.99 11.75
C LEU A 119 -6.04 15.50 11.49
N TYR A 120 -6.48 15.46 10.23
CA TYR A 120 -7.83 15.88 9.85
C TYR A 120 -8.89 15.03 10.56
N GLY A 121 -8.73 13.69 10.56
CA GLY A 121 -9.64 12.78 11.22
C GLY A 121 -9.75 13.02 12.73
N LEU A 122 -8.62 13.21 13.41
CA LEU A 122 -8.58 13.53 14.84
C LEU A 122 -9.29 14.86 15.15
N ALA A 123 -9.09 15.88 14.31
CA ALA A 123 -9.78 17.17 14.47
C ALA A 123 -11.30 17.04 14.29
N GLN A 124 -11.77 16.21 13.34
CA GLN A 124 -13.21 15.93 13.16
C GLN A 124 -13.81 15.18 14.36
N ASP A 125 -13.03 14.30 15.00
CA ASP A 125 -13.46 13.56 16.18
C ASP A 125 -13.44 14.42 17.47
N GLY A 126 -13.05 15.69 17.38
CA GLY A 126 -13.03 16.64 18.49
C GLY A 126 -11.80 16.54 19.39
N ASP A 127 -10.77 15.82 18.94
CA ASP A 127 -9.58 15.57 19.74
C ASP A 127 -8.60 16.76 19.72
N ALA A 128 -8.25 17.27 20.90
CA ALA A 128 -7.15 18.21 21.06
C ALA A 128 -5.83 17.43 21.17
N VAL A 129 -5.26 17.07 20.03
CA VAL A 129 -4.04 16.24 19.98
C VAL A 129 -2.78 17.10 19.91
N GLY A 130 -1.72 16.66 20.58
CA GLY A 130 -0.38 17.17 20.33
C GLY A 130 0.11 16.87 18.90
N PRO A 131 1.27 17.39 18.48
CA PRO A 131 1.77 17.17 17.12
C PRO A 131 2.00 15.68 16.85
N LEU A 132 1.53 15.20 15.69
CA LEU A 132 1.87 13.87 15.20
C LEU A 132 3.36 13.81 14.79
N PRO A 133 3.97 12.60 14.74
CA PRO A 133 5.35 12.43 14.32
C PRO A 133 5.61 12.99 12.92
N VAL A 134 6.79 13.54 12.67
CA VAL A 134 7.20 14.10 11.36
C VAL A 134 7.70 13.04 10.37
N SER A 135 7.83 11.79 10.81
CA SER A 135 8.18 10.63 10.00
C SER A 135 7.40 9.40 10.49
N CYS A 136 7.27 8.37 9.64
CA CYS A 136 6.50 7.19 9.98
C CYS A 136 7.08 6.49 11.21
N PRO A 137 6.32 6.38 12.33
CA PRO A 137 6.80 5.73 13.54
C PRO A 137 6.76 4.20 13.46
N TYR A 138 6.18 3.64 12.40
CA TYR A 138 5.90 2.22 12.26
C TYR A 138 6.75 1.62 11.14
N PRO A 139 7.58 0.60 11.41
CA PRO A 139 8.23 -0.15 10.34
C PRO A 139 7.20 -0.99 9.58
N LEU A 140 7.51 -1.33 8.33
CA LEU A 140 6.60 -2.07 7.43
C LEU A 140 6.09 -3.37 8.07
N GLU A 141 6.94 -4.07 8.81
CA GLU A 141 6.61 -5.31 9.50
C GLU A 141 5.44 -5.12 10.47
N ARG A 142 5.39 -3.98 11.18
CA ARG A 142 4.30 -3.66 12.12
C ARG A 142 3.03 -3.22 11.41
N LEU A 143 3.16 -2.53 10.28
CA LEU A 143 2.01 -2.17 9.45
C LEU A 143 1.28 -3.41 8.91
N LEU A 144 2.03 -4.46 8.59
CA LEU A 144 1.51 -5.71 8.03
C LEU A 144 1.12 -6.77 9.07
N ASP A 145 1.56 -6.62 10.32
CA ASP A 145 1.28 -7.59 11.39
C ASP A 145 -0.19 -7.48 11.87
N PRO A 146 -1.03 -8.52 11.68
CA PRO A 146 -2.44 -8.48 12.09
C PRO A 146 -2.64 -8.47 13.61
N GLY A 147 -1.65 -8.91 14.38
CA GLY A 147 -1.70 -8.99 15.84
C GLY A 147 -1.16 -7.74 16.54
N TRP A 148 -0.46 -6.87 15.81
CA TRP A 148 0.17 -5.69 16.40
C TRP A 148 -0.72 -4.45 16.34
N TRP A 149 -0.77 -3.74 17.47
CA TRP A 149 -1.46 -2.47 17.66
C TRP A 149 -0.57 -1.53 18.47
N PRO A 150 -0.56 -0.21 18.19
CA PRO A 150 0.20 0.74 18.97
C PRO A 150 -0.41 0.90 20.37
N VAL A 151 0.46 1.14 21.35
CA VAL A 151 0.03 1.52 22.69
C VAL A 151 -0.46 2.96 22.65
N ASN A 152 -1.68 3.20 23.14
CA ASN A 152 -2.24 4.55 23.19
C ASN A 152 -1.46 5.43 24.20
N ARG A 153 -1.16 6.67 23.81
CA ARG A 153 -0.38 7.60 24.63
C ARG A 153 -1.13 8.19 25.82
N HIS A 154 -2.44 8.01 25.87
CA HIS A 154 -3.31 8.49 26.94
C HIS A 154 -3.78 7.38 27.88
N GLY A 155 -3.17 6.19 27.80
CA GLY A 155 -3.46 5.07 28.69
C GLY A 155 -4.81 4.40 28.41
N LEU A 156 -5.40 4.63 27.23
CA LEU A 156 -6.59 3.91 26.82
C LEU A 156 -6.21 2.49 26.39
N GLU A 157 -6.65 1.50 27.15
CA GLU A 157 -6.61 0.11 26.72
C GLU A 157 -7.58 -0.10 25.56
N GLY A 158 -7.18 -0.98 24.65
CA GLY A 158 -7.77 -1.17 23.34
C GLY A 158 -9.27 -1.37 23.34
#